data_AF-A0AAV2Q1X5-F1
#
_entry.id   AF-A0AAV2Q1X5-F1
#
_cell.length_a   1.000
_cell.length_b   1.000
_cell.length_c   1.000
_cell.angle_alpha   90.00
_cell.angle_beta   90.00
_cell.angle_gamma   90.00
#
_symmetry.space_group_name_H-M   'P 1'
#
loop_
_entity.id
_entity.type
_entity.pdbx_description
1 polymer ?
#
loop_
_entity_poly.entity_id
_entity_poly.type
_entity_poly.pdbx_seq_one_letter_code
_entity_poly.pdbx_strand_id
1 'polypeptide(L)'
;NAWMSSQIFWHWFLEHFIVEMEQRHGPDFDVCLIMDNCTSHPKIIEDLDPRVMVLFLPPNTTSLIQPMDQGVISNFKVTYHNMMYAKLIEHVDNTPLDQQGEHPIVNFYKKFNILEAILLLDKAWNQVSETTIQRTWHKFT
;
A
#
# COMPACT_ATOMS: atom_id res chain seq x y z
N ASN A 1 -9.88 15.65 -5.06
CA ASN A 1 -9.87 14.85 -3.82
C ASN A 1 -10.24 13.41 -4.16
N ALA A 2 -9.25 12.52 -4.23
CA ALA A 2 -9.45 11.08 -4.40
C ALA A 2 -9.32 10.41 -3.03
N TRP A 3 -10.35 10.54 -2.20
CA TRP A 3 -10.38 9.96 -0.86
C TRP A 3 -11.21 8.68 -0.86
N MET A 4 -10.88 7.76 0.03
CA MET A 4 -11.68 6.56 0.24
C MET A 4 -13.07 6.96 0.72
N SER A 5 -14.10 6.52 0.00
CA SER A 5 -15.50 6.65 0.40
C SER A 5 -16.04 5.27 0.74
N SER A 6 -17.17 5.24 1.47
CA SER A 6 -17.83 3.98 1.74
C SER A 6 -18.16 3.23 0.44
N GLN A 7 -18.64 3.91 -0.61
CA GLN A 7 -18.94 3.29 -1.91
C GLN A 7 -17.71 2.61 -2.54
N ILE A 8 -16.54 3.26 -2.50
CA ILE A 8 -15.30 2.67 -3.01
C ILE A 8 -14.90 1.46 -2.16
N PHE A 9 -15.09 1.53 -0.83
CA PHE A 9 -14.86 0.41 0.07
C PHE A 9 -15.73 -0.81 -0.28
N TRP A 10 -17.02 -0.59 -0.50
CA TRP A 10 -17.97 -1.65 -0.88
C TRP A 10 -17.54 -2.37 -2.15
N HIS A 11 -17.19 -1.59 -3.17
CA HIS A 11 -16.71 -2.13 -4.45
C HIS A 11 -15.43 -2.93 -4.26
N TRP A 12 -14.44 -2.40 -3.51
CA TRP A 12 -13.22 -3.14 -3.18
C TRP A 12 -13.50 -4.44 -2.42
N PHE A 13 -14.36 -4.41 -1.40
CA PHE A 13 -14.62 -5.57 -0.56
C PHE A 13 -15.27 -6.70 -1.37
N LEU A 14 -16.36 -6.40 -2.09
CA LEU A 14 -17.15 -7.41 -2.79
C LEU A 14 -16.51 -7.88 -4.09
N GLU A 15 -15.95 -6.96 -4.89
CA GLU A 15 -15.48 -7.28 -6.24
C GLU A 15 -14.00 -7.64 -6.32
N HIS A 16 -13.22 -7.30 -5.29
CA HIS A 16 -11.79 -7.60 -5.25
C HIS A 16 -11.43 -8.49 -4.07
N PHE A 17 -11.69 -8.07 -2.83
CA PHE A 17 -11.22 -8.79 -1.65
C PHE A 17 -11.80 -10.21 -1.56
N ILE A 18 -13.13 -10.36 -1.61
CA ILE A 18 -13.79 -11.69 -1.54
C ILE A 18 -13.35 -12.59 -2.70
N VAL A 19 -13.34 -12.04 -3.92
CA VAL A 19 -12.93 -12.78 -5.14
C VAL A 19 -11.50 -13.30 -5.01
N GLU A 20 -10.58 -12.48 -4.52
CA GLU A 20 -9.18 -12.86 -4.31
C GLU A 20 -9.02 -13.90 -3.18
N MET A 21 -9.80 -13.80 -2.10
CA MET A 21 -9.78 -14.81 -1.04
C MET A 21 -10.27 -16.16 -1.54
N GLU A 22 -11.36 -16.19 -2.31
CA GLU A 22 -11.89 -17.41 -2.91
C GLU A 22 -10.91 -18.03 -3.92
N GLN A 23 -10.24 -17.22 -4.74
CA GLN A 23 -9.24 -17.72 -5.67
C GLN A 23 -8.00 -18.30 -4.97
N ARG A 24 -7.57 -17.71 -3.85
CA ARG A 24 -6.37 -18.16 -3.13
C ARG A 24 -6.63 -19.33 -2.18
N HIS A 25 -7.79 -19.34 -1.52
CA HIS A 25 -8.07 -20.24 -0.40
C HIS A 25 -9.24 -21.20 -0.67
N GLY A 26 -9.95 -21.04 -1.80
CA GLY A 26 -11.11 -21.85 -2.17
C GLY A 26 -12.45 -21.24 -1.69
N PRO A 27 -13.58 -21.83 -2.12
CA PRO A 27 -14.93 -21.28 -1.85
C PRO A 27 -15.30 -21.25 -0.36
N ASP A 28 -14.73 -22.15 0.43
CA ASP A 28 -15.00 -22.32 1.86
C ASP A 28 -13.94 -21.62 2.74
N PHE A 29 -13.34 -20.52 2.26
CA PHE A 29 -12.35 -19.77 3.03
C PHE A 29 -12.96 -19.22 4.33
N ASP A 30 -12.11 -18.99 5.33
CA ASP A 30 -12.47 -18.35 6.60
C ASP A 30 -11.30 -17.44 7.00
N VAL A 31 -11.54 -16.13 7.04
CA VAL A 31 -10.49 -15.13 7.25
C VAL A 31 -10.94 -14.01 8.20
N CYS A 32 -9.96 -13.44 8.90
CA CYS A 32 -10.16 -12.25 9.72
C CYS A 32 -9.59 -11.01 9.01
N LEU A 33 -10.43 -10.02 8.70
CA LEU A 33 -10.03 -8.73 8.17
C LEU A 33 -9.88 -7.71 9.31
N ILE A 34 -8.65 -7.29 9.60
CA ILE A 34 -8.36 -6.29 10.63
C ILE A 34 -8.28 -4.90 10.01
N MET A 35 -9.06 -3.96 10.54
CA MET A 35 -9.17 -2.60 10.03
C MET A 35 -8.93 -1.56 11.13
N ASP A 36 -8.40 -0.39 10.76
CA ASP A 36 -8.35 0.73 11.68
C ASP A 36 -9.75 1.35 11.86
N ASN A 37 -9.94 2.09 12.95
CA ASN A 37 -11.20 2.77 13.24
C ASN A 37 -11.27 4.12 12.51
N CYS A 38 -11.21 4.07 11.17
CA CYS A 38 -11.36 5.22 10.30
C CYS A 38 -12.85 5.49 10.02
N THR A 39 -13.26 6.77 10.01
CA THR A 39 -14.66 7.16 9.78
C THR A 39 -15.19 6.85 8.38
N SER A 40 -14.31 6.59 7.41
CA SER A 40 -14.67 6.18 6.05
C SER A 40 -15.09 4.71 5.98
N HIS A 41 -14.75 3.90 6.99
CA HIS A 41 -15.09 2.49 7.05
C HIS A 41 -16.56 2.31 7.44
N PRO A 42 -17.39 1.74 6.56
CA PRO A 42 -18.78 1.50 6.90
C PRO A 42 -18.84 0.48 8.04
N LYS A 43 -19.49 0.81 9.16
CA LYS A 43 -19.64 -0.14 10.29
C LYS A 43 -20.51 -1.36 9.96
N ILE A 44 -21.26 -1.30 8.87
CA ILE A 44 -22.17 -2.37 8.41
C ILE A 44 -21.38 -3.51 7.73
N ILE A 45 -20.05 -3.43 7.64
CA ILE A 45 -19.26 -4.43 6.90
C ILE A 45 -19.12 -5.78 7.62
N GLU A 46 -19.36 -5.81 8.94
CA GLU A 46 -19.22 -7.03 9.76
C GLU A 46 -20.18 -8.15 9.31
N ASP A 47 -21.28 -7.81 8.62
CA ASP A 47 -22.33 -8.75 8.21
C ASP A 47 -22.34 -9.06 6.69
N LEU A 48 -21.30 -8.68 5.94
CA LEU A 48 -21.33 -8.75 4.46
C LEU A 48 -21.05 -10.10 3.87
N ASP A 49 -20.14 -10.85 4.49
CA ASP A 49 -19.85 -12.20 4.09
C ASP A 49 -19.57 -13.01 5.36
N PRO A 50 -20.33 -14.09 5.62
CA PRO A 50 -20.15 -14.89 6.83
C PRO A 50 -18.78 -15.58 6.90
N ARG A 51 -18.01 -15.60 5.80
CA ARG A 51 -16.64 -16.14 5.71
C ARG A 51 -15.57 -15.13 6.13
N VAL A 52 -15.95 -13.87 6.37
CA VAL A 52 -15.02 -12.80 6.74
C VAL A 52 -15.42 -12.22 8.10
N MET A 53 -14.62 -12.50 9.12
CA MET A 53 -14.73 -11.81 10.40
C MET A 53 -14.00 -10.45 10.29
N VAL A 54 -14.74 -9.34 10.40
CA VAL A 54 -14.13 -8.01 10.42
C VAL A 54 -13.86 -7.58 11.86
N LEU A 55 -12.63 -7.17 12.16
CA LEU A 55 -12.24 -6.62 13.46
C LEU A 55 -11.73 -5.18 13.32
N PHE A 56 -12.38 -4.25 14.02
CA PHE A 56 -11.93 -2.87 14.13
C PHE A 56 -11.01 -2.70 15.33
N LEU A 57 -9.83 -2.13 15.08
CA LEU A 57 -8.87 -1.79 16.12
C LEU A 57 -9.38 -0.63 16.99
N PRO A 58 -9.04 -0.56 18.28
CA PRO A 58 -9.43 0.55 19.13
C PRO A 58 -8.93 1.91 18.58
N PRO A 59 -9.65 3.02 18.83
CA PRO A 59 -9.19 4.33 18.42
C PRO A 59 -7.76 4.63 18.92
N ASN A 60 -6.97 5.33 18.10
CA ASN A 60 -5.60 5.77 18.45
C ASN A 60 -4.58 4.65 18.73
N THR A 61 -4.83 3.42 18.28
CA THR A 61 -3.89 2.30 18.45
C THR A 61 -3.18 1.90 17.17
N THR A 62 -3.47 2.55 16.03
CA THR A 62 -3.03 2.08 14.70
C THR A 62 -1.53 1.86 14.61
N SER A 63 -0.70 2.81 15.06
CA SER A 63 0.76 2.65 15.04
C SER A 63 1.30 1.58 16.01
N LEU A 64 0.55 1.26 17.06
CA LEU A 64 0.97 0.31 18.08
C LEU A 64 0.61 -1.11 17.73
N ILE A 65 -0.53 -1.33 17.09
CA ILE A 65 -1.01 -2.68 16.82
C ILE A 65 -1.15 -2.95 15.34
N GLN A 66 -1.60 -2.01 14.49
CA GLN A 66 -1.91 -2.34 13.09
C GLN A 66 -0.67 -2.80 12.30
N PRO A 67 -0.65 -4.02 11.72
CA PRO A 67 0.57 -4.61 11.16
C PRO A 67 1.14 -3.85 9.96
N MET A 68 0.28 -3.17 9.18
CA MET A 68 0.73 -2.39 8.03
C MET A 68 1.56 -1.19 8.50
N ASP A 69 1.12 -0.51 9.56
CA ASP A 69 1.81 0.61 10.18
C ASP A 69 3.05 0.20 10.98
N GLN A 70 3.09 -1.03 11.51
CA GLN A 70 4.21 -1.54 12.30
C GLN A 70 5.48 -1.88 11.50
N GLY A 71 5.43 -1.86 10.17
CA GLY A 71 6.63 -2.08 9.37
C GLY A 71 6.42 -2.26 7.87
N VAL A 72 5.27 -2.77 7.44
CA VAL A 72 5.03 -3.06 6.01
C VAL A 72 5.06 -1.77 5.19
N ILE A 73 4.29 -0.75 5.60
CA ILE A 73 4.23 0.55 4.91
C ILE A 73 5.58 1.26 4.94
N SER A 74 6.29 1.20 6.07
CA SER A 74 7.62 1.80 6.20
C SER A 74 8.63 1.15 5.25
N ASN A 75 8.69 -0.19 5.25
CA ASN A 75 9.58 -0.94 4.36
C ASN A 75 9.26 -0.68 2.89
N PHE A 76 7.98 -0.73 2.52
CA PHE A 76 7.51 -0.39 1.19
C PHE A 76 7.93 1.02 0.74
N LYS A 77 7.71 2.03 1.58
CA LYS A 77 8.11 3.43 1.28
C LYS A 77 9.61 3.57 1.10
N VAL A 78 10.41 2.97 1.99
CA VAL A 78 11.88 3.01 1.87
C VAL A 78 12.32 2.37 0.54
N THR A 79 11.77 1.22 0.19
CA THR A 79 12.08 0.55 -1.08
C THR A 79 11.72 1.42 -2.28
N TYR A 80 10.50 1.98 -2.30
CA TYR A 80 10.06 2.91 -3.35
C TYR A 80 11.01 4.11 -3.48
N HIS A 81 11.34 4.77 -2.36
CA HIS A 81 12.22 5.93 -2.35
C HIS A 81 13.63 5.60 -2.84
N ASN A 82 14.20 4.47 -2.42
CA ASN A 82 15.52 4.03 -2.88
C ASN A 82 15.53 3.82 -4.40
N MET A 83 14.50 3.20 -4.98
CA MET A 83 14.38 3.05 -6.44
C MET A 83 14.24 4.40 -7.15
N MET A 84 13.42 5.29 -6.61
CA MET A 84 13.26 6.65 -7.12
C MET A 84 14.58 7.42 -7.13
N TYR A 85 15.31 7.39 -6.02
CA TYR A 85 16.60 8.07 -5.91
C TYR A 85 17.65 7.45 -6.82
N ALA A 86 17.67 6.13 -6.99
CA ALA A 86 18.55 5.48 -7.96
C ALA A 86 18.29 6.00 -9.39
N LYS A 87 17.02 6.08 -9.82
CA LYS A 87 16.66 6.64 -11.13
C LYS A 87 17.03 8.13 -11.25
N LEU A 88 16.86 8.90 -10.18
CA LEU A 88 17.23 10.31 -10.16
C LEU A 88 18.74 10.49 -10.30
N ILE A 89 19.54 9.74 -9.53
CA ILE A 89 20.99 9.78 -9.58
C ILE A 89 21.48 9.36 -10.97
N GLU A 90 20.98 8.25 -11.50
CA GLU A 90 21.29 7.80 -12.86
C GLU A 90 20.94 8.88 -13.91
N HIS A 91 19.81 9.56 -13.76
CA HIS A 91 19.45 10.66 -14.64
C HIS A 91 20.43 11.83 -14.54
N VAL A 92 20.81 12.23 -13.33
CA VAL A 92 21.73 13.34 -13.09
C VAL A 92 23.12 13.02 -13.64
N ASP A 93 23.64 11.82 -13.39
CA ASP A 93 24.99 11.42 -13.84
C ASP A 93 25.09 11.35 -15.37
N ASN A 94 23.99 11.03 -16.05
CA ASN A 94 23.95 10.91 -17.51
C ASN A 94 23.44 12.17 -18.23
N THR A 95 23.04 13.21 -17.50
CA THR A 95 22.49 14.44 -18.09
C THR A 95 23.43 15.61 -17.79
N PRO A 96 24.21 16.07 -18.78
CA PRO A 96 24.98 17.30 -18.62
C PRO A 96 24.03 18.49 -18.39
N LEU A 97 24.54 19.57 -17.79
CA LEU A 97 23.81 20.83 -17.68
C LEU A 97 23.35 21.26 -19.08
N ASP A 98 22.06 21.54 -19.22
CA ASP A 98 21.55 22.00 -20.51
C ASP A 98 22.05 23.41 -20.83
N GLN A 99 21.97 23.77 -22.11
CA GLN A 99 22.42 25.07 -22.61
C GLN A 99 21.59 26.24 -22.07
N GLN A 100 20.44 25.95 -21.47
CA GLN A 100 19.52 26.90 -20.82
C GLN A 100 19.79 27.05 -19.31
N GLY A 101 20.69 26.25 -18.74
CA GLY A 101 21.07 26.27 -17.32
C GLY A 101 20.08 25.59 -16.37
N GLU A 102 19.09 24.82 -16.85
CA GLU A 102 18.21 24.06 -15.96
C GLU A 102 18.95 22.85 -15.35
N HIS A 103 18.78 22.68 -14.05
CA HIS A 103 19.43 21.61 -13.31
C HIS A 103 18.82 20.23 -13.69
N PRO A 104 19.62 19.16 -13.91
CA PRO A 104 19.11 17.84 -14.30
C PRO A 104 18.00 17.29 -13.40
N ILE A 105 18.04 17.60 -12.10
CA ILE A 105 16.98 17.25 -11.14
C ILE A 105 15.61 17.84 -11.54
N VAL A 106 15.57 19.10 -11.99
CA VAL A 106 14.33 19.76 -12.43
C VAL A 106 13.78 19.04 -13.67
N ASN A 107 14.66 18.71 -14.61
CA ASN A 107 14.30 17.98 -15.82
C ASN A 107 13.79 16.56 -15.53
N PHE A 108 14.36 15.87 -14.54
CA PHE A 108 13.85 14.59 -14.06
C PHE A 108 12.40 14.71 -13.58
N TYR A 109 12.12 15.62 -12.65
CA TYR A 109 10.78 15.76 -12.07
C TYR A 109 9.73 16.24 -13.06
N LYS A 110 10.10 17.01 -14.09
CA LYS A 110 9.19 17.36 -15.21
C LYS A 110 8.78 16.14 -16.05
N LYS A 111 9.66 15.14 -16.18
CA LYS A 111 9.42 13.92 -16.96
C LYS A 111 8.80 12.81 -16.12
N PHE A 112 9.04 12.82 -14.81
CA PHE A 112 8.51 11.83 -13.89
C PHE A 112 6.98 11.95 -13.78
N ASN A 113 6.27 10.95 -14.29
CA ASN A 113 4.82 10.96 -14.39
C ASN A 113 4.19 9.86 -13.52
N ILE A 114 2.86 9.83 -13.48
CA ILE A 114 2.12 8.88 -12.64
C ILE A 114 2.31 7.42 -13.04
N LEU A 115 2.53 7.12 -14.33
CA LEU A 115 2.81 5.76 -14.79
C LEU A 115 4.13 5.26 -14.22
N GLU A 116 5.18 6.09 -14.26
CA GLU A 116 6.47 5.78 -13.64
C GLU A 116 6.33 5.56 -12.13
N ALA A 117 5.55 6.39 -11.45
CA ALA A 117 5.26 6.21 -10.02
C ALA A 117 4.56 4.86 -9.76
N ILE A 118 3.53 4.49 -10.53
CA ILE A 118 2.81 3.23 -10.38
C ILE A 118 3.74 2.03 -10.62
N LEU A 119 4.57 2.07 -11.66
CA LEU A 119 5.53 1.00 -11.95
C LEU A 119 6.57 0.83 -10.84
N LEU A 120 6.99 1.93 -10.20
CA LEU A 120 7.88 1.87 -9.04
C LEU A 120 7.16 1.36 -7.79
N LEU A 121 5.89 1.72 -7.58
CA LEU A 121 5.07 1.18 -6.50
C LEU A 121 4.90 -0.33 -6.65
N ASP A 122 4.58 -0.84 -7.84
CA ASP A 122 4.48 -2.28 -8.11
C ASP A 122 5.80 -3.01 -7.79
N LYS A 123 6.93 -2.50 -8.31
CA LYS A 123 8.25 -3.05 -8.03
C LYS A 123 8.59 -3.03 -6.54
N ALA A 124 8.28 -1.94 -5.85
CA ALA A 124 8.54 -1.81 -4.43
C ALA A 124 7.70 -2.79 -3.60
N TRP A 125 6.43 -3.01 -3.98
CA TRP A 125 5.54 -3.95 -3.31
C TRP A 125 6.05 -5.38 -3.46
N ASN A 126 6.47 -5.77 -4.67
CA ASN A 126 7.04 -7.08 -4.95
C ASN A 126 8.38 -7.37 -4.23
N GLN A 127 9.03 -6.35 -3.66
CA GLN A 127 10.22 -6.52 -2.81
C GLN A 127 9.92 -6.61 -1.31
N VAL A 128 8.68 -6.34 -0.88
CA VAL A 128 8.27 -6.57 0.50
C VAL A 128 8.18 -8.07 0.72
N SER A 129 9.16 -8.65 1.43
CA SER A 129 9.20 -10.09 1.63
C SER A 129 8.09 -10.58 2.55
N GLU A 130 7.67 -11.83 2.36
CA GLU A 130 6.73 -12.51 3.27
C GLU A 130 7.24 -12.49 4.72
N THR A 131 8.54 -12.69 4.94
CA THR A 131 9.14 -12.62 6.29
C THR A 131 9.00 -11.24 6.93
N THR A 132 9.04 -10.16 6.14
CA THR A 132 8.78 -8.80 6.62
C THR A 132 7.34 -8.68 7.12
N ILE A 133 6.40 -9.21 6.34
CA ILE A 133 4.97 -9.20 6.69
C ILE A 133 4.73 -10.05 7.95
N GLN A 134 5.21 -11.29 8.00
CA GLN A 134 5.06 -12.17 9.16
C GLN A 134 5.61 -11.55 10.45
N ARG A 135 6.76 -10.86 10.38
CA ARG A 135 7.37 -10.19 11.54
C ARG A 135 6.55 -9.04 12.11
N THR A 136 5.74 -8.35 11.29
CA THR A 136 4.86 -7.32 11.85
C THR A 136 3.73 -7.95 12.67
N TRP A 137 3.24 -9.13 12.27
CA TRP A 137 2.24 -9.86 13.06
C TRP A 137 2.76 -10.38 14.41
N HIS A 138 4.03 -10.73 14.53
CA HIS A 138 4.59 -11.20 15.82
C HIS A 138 4.62 -10.15 16.94
N LYS A 139 4.39 -8.87 16.63
CA LYS A 139 4.27 -7.82 17.66
C LYS A 139 2.88 -7.76 18.30
N PHE A 140 1.91 -8.58 17.85
CA PHE A 140 0.59 -8.73 18.47
C PHE A 140 0.53 -9.76 19.61
N THR A 141 1.47 -10.71 19.64
CA THR A 141 1.52 -11.86 20.57
C THR A 141 2.67 -11.72 21.55
#